data_AF-A0A2H0QMK6-F1
#
_entry.id   AF-A0A2H0QMK6-F1
#
_cell.length_a   1.000
_cell.length_b   1.000
_cell.length_c   1.000
_cell.angle_alpha   90.00
_cell.angle_beta   90.00
_cell.angle_gamma   90.00
#
_symmetry.space_group_name_H-M   'P 1'
#
loop_
_entity.id
_entity.type
_entity.pdbx_description
1 polymer ?
#
loop_
_entity_poly.entity_id
_entity_poly.type
_entity_poly.pdbx_seq_one_letter_code
_entity_poly.pdbx_strand_id
1 'polypeptide(L)'
;MKKKNEKSRQSYSPEFKAQAIELAKEIGAKEAAEKLGIKSSQTLGAWIRYSKRMNEDAEFREFEEAKAEIKKLRKQAEEDKKVIAILKDAAAFFCQDHLK
;
A
#
# COMPACT_ATOMS: atom_id res chain seq x y z
N MET A 1 21.72 5.35 25.76
CA MET A 1 21.07 5.55 24.44
C MET A 1 20.77 4.18 23.82
N LYS A 2 19.51 3.73 23.74
CA LYS A 2 19.18 2.45 23.05
C LYS A 2 19.16 2.71 21.54
N LYS A 3 20.04 2.05 20.77
CA LYS A 3 20.09 2.15 19.31
C LYS A 3 18.76 1.66 18.72
N LYS A 4 17.99 2.54 18.08
CA LYS A 4 16.82 2.15 17.28
C LYS A 4 17.32 1.34 16.08
N ASN A 5 16.96 0.06 16.06
CA ASN A 5 17.27 -0.82 14.94
C ASN A 5 16.35 -0.45 13.77
N GLU A 6 16.91 0.21 12.76
CA GLU A 6 16.21 0.67 11.55
C GLU A 6 15.95 -0.55 10.65
N LYS A 7 15.05 -1.44 11.08
CA LYS A 7 14.65 -2.60 10.28
C LYS A 7 13.82 -2.09 9.10
N SER A 8 14.42 -2.03 7.90
CA SER A 8 13.70 -1.82 6.66
C SER A 8 12.58 -2.88 6.54
N ARG A 9 11.34 -2.42 6.37
CA ARG A 9 10.21 -3.33 6.14
C ARG A 9 10.39 -3.91 4.75
N GLN A 10 10.69 -5.20 4.67
CA GLN A 10 10.62 -5.92 3.39
C GLN A 10 9.21 -5.78 2.84
N SER A 11 9.12 -5.23 1.63
CA SER A 11 7.88 -5.21 0.87
C SER A 11 7.78 -6.50 0.07
N TYR A 12 6.60 -7.13 0.11
CA TYR A 12 6.29 -8.31 -0.68
C TYR A 12 5.16 -7.95 -1.64
N SER A 13 5.25 -8.45 -2.88
CA SER A 13 4.21 -8.23 -3.87
C SER A 13 2.90 -8.91 -3.44
N PRO A 14 1.73 -8.44 -3.91
CA PRO A 14 0.45 -9.09 -3.65
C PRO A 14 0.44 -10.57 -4.08
N GLU A 15 1.04 -10.86 -5.23
CA GLU A 15 1.10 -12.21 -5.83
C GLU A 15 1.93 -13.14 -4.97
N PHE A 16 3.08 -12.67 -4.48
CA PHE A 16 3.91 -13.43 -3.56
C PHE A 16 3.16 -13.74 -2.27
N LYS A 17 2.43 -12.76 -1.71
CA LYS A 17 1.64 -12.98 -0.49
C LYS A 17 0.53 -14.01 -0.73
N ALA A 18 -0.14 -13.97 -1.87
CA ALA A 18 -1.19 -14.93 -2.21
C ALA A 18 -0.63 -16.35 -2.33
N GLN A 19 0.48 -16.53 -3.05
CA GLN A 19 1.17 -17.84 -3.16
C GLN A 19 1.67 -18.34 -1.81
N ALA A 20 2.20 -17.45 -0.96
CA ALA A 20 2.65 -17.81 0.37
C ALA A 20 1.50 -18.28 1.27
N ILE A 21 0.33 -17.63 1.18
CA ILE A 21 -0.88 -18.04 1.89
C ILE A 21 -1.33 -19.42 1.41
N GLU A 22 -1.32 -19.68 0.11
CA GLU A 22 -1.74 -20.98 -0.44
C GLU A 22 -0.81 -22.10 -0.01
N LEU A 23 0.51 -21.89 -0.13
CA LEU A 23 1.50 -22.84 0.37
C LEU A 23 1.32 -23.10 1.88
N ALA A 24 1.01 -22.07 2.66
CA ALA A 24 0.77 -22.23 4.08
C ALA A 24 -0.49 -23.03 4.42
N LYS A 25 -1.47 -23.13 3.52
CA LYS A 25 -2.63 -24.03 3.69
C LYS A 25 -2.23 -25.49 3.49
N GLU A 26 -1.28 -25.76 2.60
CA GLU A 26 -0.81 -27.11 2.28
C GLU A 26 0.16 -27.65 3.33
N ILE A 27 1.18 -26.88 3.70
CA ILE A 27 2.30 -27.34 4.54
C ILE A 27 2.38 -26.63 5.91
N GLY A 28 1.45 -25.72 6.19
CA GLY A 28 1.44 -24.93 7.42
C GLY A 28 2.31 -23.68 7.37
N ALA A 29 1.94 -22.68 8.18
CA ALA A 29 2.55 -21.35 8.15
C ALA A 29 4.04 -21.30 8.58
N LYS A 30 4.50 -22.27 9.39
CA LYS A 30 5.90 -22.31 9.83
C LYS A 30 6.81 -22.82 8.70
N GLU A 31 6.50 -23.98 8.14
CA GLU A 31 7.28 -24.58 7.06
C GLU A 31 7.23 -23.74 5.78
N ALA A 32 6.07 -23.16 5.45
CA ALA A 32 5.94 -22.25 4.32
C ALA A 32 6.81 -20.99 4.48
N ALA A 33 6.86 -20.42 5.69
CA ALA A 33 7.71 -19.25 5.95
C ALA A 33 9.21 -19.58 5.82
N GLU A 34 9.64 -20.74 6.31
CA GLU A 34 11.03 -21.21 6.19
C GLU A 34 11.41 -21.44 4.72
N LYS A 35 10.57 -22.15 3.95
CA LYS A 35 10.81 -22.40 2.50
C LYS A 35 10.85 -21.13 1.66
N LEU A 36 10.02 -20.14 1.98
CA LEU A 36 9.93 -18.88 1.24
C LEU A 36 10.89 -17.79 1.74
N GLY A 37 11.74 -18.09 2.73
CA GLY A 37 12.66 -17.12 3.32
C GLY A 37 11.97 -15.95 4.02
N ILE A 38 10.72 -16.13 4.46
CA ILE A 38 9.97 -15.10 5.19
C ILE A 38 10.51 -15.08 6.62
N LYS A 39 11.05 -13.94 7.05
CA LYS A 39 11.74 -13.72 8.34
C LYS A 39 11.03 -14.25 9.59
N SER A 40 9.72 -14.43 9.54
CA SER A 40 8.92 -14.82 10.70
C SER A 40 7.63 -15.50 10.24
N SER A 41 7.35 -16.68 10.79
CA SER A 41 6.09 -17.41 10.58
C SER A 41 4.88 -16.60 11.07
N GLN A 42 5.06 -15.71 12.05
CA GLN A 42 4.04 -14.77 12.50
C GLN A 42 3.65 -13.76 11.41
N THR A 43 4.58 -13.40 10.51
CA THR A 43 4.28 -12.53 9.36
C THR A 43 3.30 -13.21 8.42
N LEU A 44 3.59 -14.47 8.06
CA LEU A 44 2.71 -15.27 7.21
C LEU A 44 1.35 -15.53 7.89
N GLY A 45 1.36 -15.85 9.18
CA GLY A 45 0.15 -15.97 9.98
C GLY A 45 -0.70 -14.69 10.01
N ALA A 46 -0.08 -13.51 10.02
CA ALA A 46 -0.81 -12.25 9.93
C ALA A 46 -1.48 -12.06 8.56
N TRP A 47 -0.82 -12.46 7.47
CA TRP A 47 -1.41 -12.42 6.13
C TRP A 47 -2.58 -13.37 5.98
N ILE A 48 -2.47 -14.59 6.52
CA ILE A 48 -3.56 -15.57 6.53
C ILE A 48 -4.76 -15.01 7.31
N ARG A 49 -4.56 -14.46 8.51
CA ARG A 49 -5.64 -13.84 9.30
C ARG A 49 -6.27 -12.66 8.59
N TYR A 50 -5.46 -11.81 7.97
CA TYR A 50 -5.96 -10.67 7.19
C TYR A 50 -6.80 -11.14 6.00
N SER A 51 -6.31 -12.11 5.23
CA SER A 51 -7.02 -12.69 4.09
C SER A 51 -8.34 -13.34 4.52
N LYS A 52 -8.33 -14.09 5.63
CA LYS A 52 -9.54 -14.66 6.22
C LYS A 52 -10.55 -13.57 6.58
N ARG A 53 -10.11 -12.51 7.26
CA ARG A 53 -10.97 -11.39 7.63
C ARG A 53 -11.55 -10.68 6.41
N MET A 54 -10.74 -10.42 5.38
CA MET A 54 -11.25 -9.84 4.11
C MET A 54 -12.35 -10.70 3.47
N ASN A 55 -12.29 -12.02 3.64
CA ASN A 55 -13.29 -12.93 3.07
C ASN A 55 -14.56 -13.03 3.93
N GLU A 56 -14.43 -13.02 5.26
CA GLU A 56 -15.53 -13.32 6.20
C GLU A 56 -16.22 -12.07 6.77
N ASP A 57 -15.51 -10.95 6.88
CA ASP A 57 -15.96 -9.71 7.52
C ASP A 57 -16.22 -8.65 6.44
N ALA A 58 -17.50 -8.49 6.07
CA ALA A 58 -17.93 -7.56 5.03
C ALA A 58 -17.63 -6.10 5.38
N GLU A 59 -17.89 -5.69 6.63
CA GLU A 59 -17.59 -4.33 7.10
C GLU A 59 -16.10 -4.03 7.03
N PHE A 60 -15.25 -4.99 7.39
CA PHE A 60 -13.80 -4.83 7.27
C PHE A 60 -13.35 -4.71 5.81
N ARG A 61 -13.94 -5.49 4.90
CA ARG A 61 -13.66 -5.39 3.46
C ARG A 61 -14.03 -4.01 2.92
N GLU A 62 -15.26 -3.56 3.18
CA GLU A 62 -15.74 -2.24 2.75
C GLU A 62 -14.87 -1.12 3.33
N PHE A 63 -14.45 -1.24 4.59
CA PHE A 63 -13.54 -0.28 5.21
C PHE A 63 -12.17 -0.22 4.50
N GLU A 64 -11.55 -1.37 4.19
CA GLU A 64 -10.26 -1.38 3.49
C GLU A 64 -10.38 -0.89 2.03
N GLU A 65 -11.48 -1.18 1.34
CA GLU A 65 -11.78 -0.65 0.01
C GLU A 65 -11.96 0.87 0.04
N ALA A 66 -12.77 1.40 0.97
CA ALA A 66 -12.96 2.84 1.14
C ALA A 66 -11.63 3.56 1.44
N LYS A 67 -10.79 2.96 2.28
CA LYS A 67 -9.46 3.48 2.61
C LYS A 67 -8.52 3.50 1.40
N ALA A 68 -8.57 2.49 0.54
CA ALA A 68 -7.82 2.47 -0.71
C ALA A 68 -8.27 3.59 -1.66
N GLU A 69 -9.58 3.80 -1.79
CA GLU A 69 -10.14 4.84 -2.65
C GLU A 69 -9.81 6.25 -2.12
N ILE A 70 -9.92 6.49 -0.81
CA ILE A 70 -9.50 7.75 -0.19
C ILE A 70 -8.03 8.06 -0.50
N LYS A 71 -7.15 7.06 -0.45
CA LYS A 71 -5.73 7.26 -0.78
C LYS A 71 -5.54 7.66 -2.24
N LYS A 72 -6.26 7.01 -3.16
CA LYS A 72 -6.23 7.32 -4.60
C LYS A 72 -6.75 8.74 -4.87
N LEU A 73 -7.90 9.09 -4.30
CA LEU A 73 -8.49 10.42 -4.43
C LEU A 73 -7.57 11.52 -3.89
N ARG A 74 -6.90 11.29 -2.75
CA ARG A 74 -5.90 12.23 -2.22
C ARG A 74 -4.72 12.43 -3.17
N LYS A 75 -4.20 11.35 -3.77
CA LYS A 75 -3.13 11.44 -4.77
C LYS A 75 -3.57 12.25 -5.99
N GLN A 76 -4.77 12.00 -6.49
CA GLN A 76 -5.34 12.76 -7.61
C GLN A 76 -5.49 14.25 -7.26
N ALA A 77 -6.04 14.56 -6.08
CA ALA A 77 -6.20 15.94 -5.64
C ALA A 77 -4.86 16.68 -5.49
N GLU A 78 -3.79 15.99 -5.09
CA GLU A 78 -2.43 16.55 -5.06
C GLU A 78 -1.87 16.81 -6.46
N GLU A 79 -2.12 15.91 -7.42
CA GLU A 79 -1.74 16.08 -8.82
C GLU A 79 -2.49 17.24 -9.48
N ASP A 80 -3.81 17.30 -9.30
CA ASP A 80 -4.66 18.38 -9.82
C ASP A 80 -4.23 19.75 -9.28
N LYS A 81 -3.89 19.83 -7.99
CA LYS A 81 -3.35 21.06 -7.39
C LYS A 81 -2.06 21.52 -8.05
N LYS A 82 -1.16 20.59 -8.42
CA LYS A 82 0.08 20.92 -9.13
C LYS A 82 -0.22 21.42 -10.55
N VAL A 83 -1.13 20.77 -11.26
CA VAL A 83 -1.55 21.21 -12.61
C VAL A 83 -2.16 22.61 -12.54
N ILE A 84 -3.06 22.86 -11.59
CA ILE A 84 -3.67 24.19 -11.38
C ILE A 84 -2.61 25.25 -11.09
N ALA A 85 -1.59 24.94 -10.28
CA ALA A 85 -0.51 25.87 -9.99
C ALA A 85 0.26 26.26 -11.27
N ILE A 86 0.67 25.27 -12.07
CA ILE A 86 1.38 25.50 -13.33
C ILE A 86 0.54 26.35 -14.31
N LEU A 87 -0.76 26.04 -14.42
CA LEU A 87 -1.67 26.79 -15.30
C LEU A 87 -1.83 28.25 -14.85
N LYS A 88 -1.90 28.49 -13.54
CA LYS A 88 -1.95 29.85 -12.98
C LYS A 88 -0.66 30.62 -13.28
N ASP A 89 0.50 29.97 -13.11
CA ASP A 89 1.79 30.59 -13.40
C ASP A 89 1.92 30.93 -14.89
N ALA A 90 1.50 30.02 -15.77
CA ALA A 90 1.47 30.25 -17.22
C ALA A 90 0.53 31.41 -17.58
N ALA A 91 -0.69 31.43 -17.04
CA ALA A 91 -1.64 32.52 -17.27
C ALA A 91 -1.08 33.87 -16.80
N ALA A 92 -0.43 33.92 -15.64
CA ALA A 92 0.21 35.13 -15.13
C ALA A 92 1.33 35.63 -16.06
N PHE A 93 2.17 34.71 -16.57
CA PHE A 93 3.22 35.04 -17.55
C PHE A 93 2.61 35.65 -18.83
N PHE A 94 1.58 35.03 -19.41
CA PHE A 94 0.95 35.55 -20.62
C PHE A 94 0.28 36.91 -20.38
N CYS A 95 -0.43 37.10 -19.26
CA CYS A 95 -1.04 38.39 -18.93
C CYS A 95 0.00 39.52 -18.76
N GLN A 96 1.19 39.22 -18.24
CA GLN A 96 2.27 40.19 -18.12
C GLN A 96 2.93 40.52 -19.48
N ASP A 97 3.00 39.55 -20.40
CA ASP A 97 3.57 39.77 -21.73
C ASP A 97 2.64 40.61 -22.64
N HIS A 98 1.32 40.51 -22.45
CA HIS A 98 0.33 41.34 -23.15
C HIS A 98 0.29 42.82 -22.72
N LEU A 99 1.08 43.23 -21.71
CA LEU A 99 1.17 44.61 -21.22
C LEU A 99 2.42 45.36 -21.70
N LYS A 100 3.18 44.80 -22.65
CA LYS A 100 4.32 45.45 -23.31
C LYS A 100 3.96 46.05 -24.66
#